data_AF-A0AAX1NE96-F1
#
_entry.id   AF-A0AAX1NE96-F1
#
_cell.length_a   1.000
_cell.length_b   1.000
_cell.length_c   1.000
_cell.angle_alpha   90.00
_cell.angle_beta   90.00
_cell.angle_gamma   90.00
#
_symmetry.space_group_name_H-M   'P 1'
#
loop_
_entity.id
_entity.type
_entity.pdbx_description
1 polymer ?
#
loop_
_entity_poly.entity_id
_entity_poly.type
_entity_poly.pdbx_seq_one_letter_code
_entity_poly.pdbx_strand_id
1 'polypeptide(L)'
;MKNLYFPAILTLLFSFEVFAFDTEWYNKYISIIDVELDDTQTKDLLTEWVGIYEDNSTIYLYNLSTEQFFCSFENGIRSATIKEVTKTSGIVNVRLVVNDNALIYVTFNRANGKVITCKAEHI
;
A
#
# COMPACT_ATOMS: atom_id res chain seq x y z
N MET A 1 26.24 -22.44 56.02
CA MET A 1 25.09 -22.70 55.12
C MET A 1 24.31 -21.40 54.95
N LYS A 2 24.49 -20.71 53.81
CA LYS A 2 23.70 -19.52 53.43
C LYS A 2 23.24 -19.74 51.99
N ASN A 3 21.95 -20.02 51.81
CA ASN A 3 21.33 -20.12 50.50
C ASN A 3 21.02 -18.70 50.02
N LEU A 4 21.78 -18.19 49.04
CA LEU A 4 21.38 -17.03 48.27
C LEU A 4 20.42 -17.48 47.18
N TYR A 5 19.14 -17.14 47.34
CA TYR A 5 18.17 -17.20 46.26
C TYR A 5 18.36 -15.97 45.37
N PHE A 6 18.88 -16.16 44.16
CA PHE A 6 18.75 -15.21 43.07
C PHE A 6 17.35 -15.39 42.46
N PRO A 7 16.46 -14.38 42.45
CA PRO A 7 15.32 -14.43 41.56
C PRO A 7 15.85 -14.18 40.14
N ALA A 8 15.76 -15.20 39.29
CA ALA A 8 15.88 -15.03 37.85
C ALA A 8 14.72 -14.12 37.40
N ILE A 9 15.02 -12.86 37.13
CA ILE A 9 14.12 -11.97 36.41
C ILE A 9 14.06 -12.53 34.99
N LEU A 10 13.06 -13.36 34.73
CA LEU A 10 12.69 -13.76 33.39
C LEU A 10 12.16 -12.50 32.69
N THR A 11 13.03 -11.82 31.97
CA THR A 11 12.65 -10.76 31.04
C THR A 11 11.75 -11.38 29.97
N LEU A 12 10.43 -11.23 30.12
CA LEU A 12 9.53 -11.28 28.98
C LEU A 12 9.88 -10.09 28.09
N LEU A 13 10.80 -10.30 27.16
CA LEU A 13 10.88 -9.50 25.94
C LEU A 13 9.64 -9.86 25.13
N PHE A 14 8.52 -9.23 25.47
CA PHE A 14 7.33 -9.24 24.62
C PHE A 14 7.76 -8.74 23.24
N SER A 15 7.47 -9.56 22.24
CA SER A 15 7.58 -9.31 20.81
C SER A 15 6.65 -8.16 20.40
N PHE A 16 7.00 -6.93 20.77
CA PHE A 16 6.24 -5.72 20.40
C PHE A 16 6.30 -5.43 18.89
N GLU A 17 7.24 -6.03 18.16
CA GLU A 17 7.36 -5.82 16.71
C GLU A 17 6.19 -6.44 15.92
N VAL A 18 5.64 -7.58 16.35
CA VAL A 18 4.62 -8.31 15.57
C VAL A 18 3.28 -7.58 15.51
N PHE A 19 2.96 -6.75 16.52
CA PHE A 19 1.69 -6.02 16.57
C PHE A 19 1.74 -4.67 15.85
N ALA A 20 2.92 -4.07 15.68
CA ALA A 20 3.06 -2.79 14.98
C ALA A 20 2.88 -2.96 13.45
N PHE A 21 3.45 -4.03 12.87
CA PHE A 21 3.36 -4.31 11.43
C PHE A 21 1.93 -4.62 10.95
N ASP A 22 1.09 -5.20 11.81
CA ASP A 22 -0.27 -5.63 11.43
C ASP A 22 -1.22 -4.48 11.06
N THR A 23 -0.87 -3.24 11.43
CA THR A 23 -1.70 -2.07 11.13
C THR A 23 -0.98 -0.99 10.33
N GLU A 24 0.33 -1.13 10.10
CA GLU A 24 1.15 -0.13 9.41
C GLU A 24 0.56 0.26 8.05
N TRP A 25 0.28 -0.72 7.19
CA TRP A 25 -0.26 -0.48 5.85
C TRP A 25 -1.65 0.16 5.86
N TYR A 26 -2.50 -0.26 6.79
CA TYR A 26 -3.81 0.37 6.97
C TYR A 26 -3.65 1.83 7.41
N ASN A 27 -2.81 2.09 8.42
CA ASN A 27 -2.57 3.42 8.96
C ASN A 27 -1.90 4.35 7.95
N LYS A 28 -0.97 3.82 7.13
CA LYS A 28 -0.30 4.54 6.03
C LYS A 28 -1.34 5.14 5.09
N TYR A 29 -2.29 4.35 4.61
CA TYR A 29 -3.23 4.81 3.57
C TYR A 29 -4.49 5.49 4.12
N ILE A 30 -5.00 5.08 5.29
CA ILE A 30 -6.18 5.72 5.88
C ILE A 30 -5.92 7.18 6.26
N SER A 31 -4.67 7.54 6.56
CA SER A 31 -4.29 8.90 6.97
C SER A 31 -4.35 9.93 5.82
N ILE A 32 -4.44 9.45 4.58
CA ILE A 32 -4.47 10.28 3.37
C ILE A 32 -5.76 10.06 2.54
N ILE A 33 -6.80 9.49 3.15
CA ILE A 33 -8.11 9.35 2.49
C ILE A 33 -8.70 10.73 2.17
N ASP A 34 -9.28 10.87 0.98
CA ASP A 34 -9.82 12.12 0.44
C ASP A 34 -8.84 13.31 0.36
N VAL A 35 -7.53 13.05 0.51
CA VAL A 35 -6.48 14.01 0.21
C VAL A 35 -6.12 13.92 -1.27
N GLU A 36 -6.16 15.04 -1.97
CA GLU A 36 -5.68 15.14 -3.35
C GLU A 36 -4.15 15.08 -3.37
N LEU A 37 -3.62 14.07 -4.05
CA LEU A 37 -2.19 13.84 -4.22
C LEU A 37 -1.73 14.48 -5.54
N ASP A 38 -0.57 15.13 -5.50
CA ASP A 38 0.08 15.65 -6.71
C ASP A 38 0.68 14.53 -7.57
N ASP A 39 1.26 14.91 -8.72
CA ASP A 39 1.82 13.97 -9.68
C ASP A 39 2.96 13.13 -9.08
N THR A 40 3.83 13.74 -8.28
CA THR A 40 5.00 13.12 -7.66
C THR A 40 4.55 12.14 -6.58
N GLN A 41 3.67 12.57 -5.69
CA GLN A 41 3.08 11.74 -4.63
C GLN A 41 2.31 10.55 -5.22
N THR A 42 1.59 10.78 -6.33
CA THR A 42 0.85 9.71 -7.01
C THR A 42 1.79 8.71 -7.66
N LYS A 43 2.87 9.16 -8.31
CA LYS A 43 3.87 8.25 -8.90
C LYS A 43 4.59 7.43 -7.83
N ASP A 44 4.98 8.05 -6.71
CA ASP A 44 5.59 7.36 -5.58
C ASP A 44 4.63 6.28 -5.03
N LEU A 45 3.35 6.60 -4.88
CA LEU A 45 2.34 5.64 -4.45
C LEU A 45 2.19 4.49 -5.46
N LEU A 46 2.09 4.80 -6.75
CA LEU A 46 1.88 3.80 -7.80
C LEU A 46 3.10 2.90 -8.01
N THR A 47 4.33 3.40 -7.87
CA THR A 47 5.55 2.58 -8.04
C THR A 47 5.66 1.48 -6.98
N GLU A 48 5.04 1.64 -5.81
CA GLU A 48 4.94 0.57 -4.81
C GLU A 48 3.97 -0.56 -5.26
N TRP A 49 3.04 -0.26 -6.18
CA TRP A 49 1.87 -1.10 -6.44
C TRP A 49 1.90 -1.74 -7.83
N VAL A 50 2.40 -1.01 -8.82
CA VAL A 50 2.29 -1.30 -10.25
C VAL A 50 3.58 -0.95 -10.97
N GLY A 51 3.84 -1.59 -12.11
CA GLY A 51 4.90 -1.18 -13.02
C GLY A 51 4.47 0.07 -13.76
N ILE A 52 5.36 1.05 -13.85
CA ILE A 52 5.13 2.30 -14.58
C ILE A 52 6.13 2.37 -15.73
N TYR A 53 5.62 2.64 -16.93
CA TYR A 53 6.42 3.00 -18.10
C TYR A 53 5.94 4.33 -18.64
N GLU A 54 6.87 5.23 -18.96
CA GLU A 54 6.57 6.55 -19.52
C GLU A 54 7.11 6.60 -20.95
N ASP A 55 6.23 6.93 -21.89
CA ASP A 55 6.61 7.25 -23.27
C ASP A 55 5.97 8.59 -23.68
N ASN A 56 6.83 9.57 -23.97
CA ASN A 56 6.47 10.96 -24.17
C ASN A 56 5.63 11.51 -22.99
N SER A 57 4.37 11.89 -23.25
CA SER A 57 3.43 12.40 -22.26
C SER A 57 2.44 11.33 -21.78
N THR A 58 2.64 10.07 -22.15
CA THR A 58 1.72 8.98 -21.80
C THR A 58 2.35 8.10 -20.74
N ILE A 59 1.59 7.84 -19.67
CA ILE A 59 1.99 6.92 -18.61
C ILE A 59 1.22 5.62 -18.81
N TYR A 60 1.93 4.50 -18.82
CA TYR A 60 1.39 3.15 -18.96
C TYR A 60 1.61 2.38 -17.65
N LEU A 61 0.56 1.70 -17.19
CA LEU A 61 0.57 0.91 -15.97
C LEU A 61 0.48 -0.60 -16.26
N TYR A 62 1.32 -1.36 -15.55
CA TYR A 62 1.47 -2.80 -15.72
C TYR A 62 1.38 -3.53 -14.38
N ASN A 63 0.90 -4.77 -14.41
CA ASN A 63 0.92 -5.61 -13.23
C ASN A 63 2.35 -6.10 -12.97
N LEU A 64 2.90 -5.86 -11.75
CA LEU A 64 4.28 -6.23 -11.41
C LEU A 64 4.55 -7.75 -11.45
N SER A 65 3.52 -8.58 -11.25
CA SER A 65 3.67 -10.04 -11.21
C SER A 65 3.50 -10.71 -12.57
N THR A 66 2.65 -10.14 -13.44
CA THR A 66 2.34 -10.75 -14.76
C THR A 66 2.90 -9.97 -15.94
N GLU A 67 3.43 -8.77 -15.70
CA GLU A 67 3.89 -7.81 -16.71
C GLU A 67 2.80 -7.41 -17.73
N GLN A 68 1.53 -7.67 -17.42
CA GLN A 68 0.42 -7.33 -18.31
C GLN A 68 0.05 -5.85 -18.17
N PHE A 69 -0.08 -5.19 -19.31
CA PHE A 69 -0.65 -3.84 -19.43
C PHE A 69 -2.11 -3.83 -18.97
N PHE A 70 -2.53 -2.79 -18.27
CA PHE A 70 -3.94 -2.64 -17.91
C PHE A 70 -4.51 -1.21 -17.99
N CYS A 71 -3.70 -0.14 -17.98
CA CYS A 71 -4.21 1.24 -18.02
C CYS A 71 -3.16 2.20 -18.59
N SER A 72 -3.61 3.26 -19.27
CA SER A 72 -2.76 4.36 -19.70
C SER A 72 -3.40 5.72 -19.43
N PHE A 73 -2.57 6.71 -19.11
CA PHE A 73 -2.97 8.11 -18.95
C PHE A 73 -2.35 8.97 -20.05
N GLU A 74 -3.18 9.36 -21.02
CA GLU A 74 -2.80 10.35 -22.02
C GLU A 74 -2.63 11.71 -21.33
N ASN A 75 -1.45 12.33 -21.49
CA ASN A 75 -1.01 13.54 -20.78
C ASN A 75 -0.66 13.34 -19.30
N GLY A 76 -0.30 12.11 -18.91
CA GLY A 76 0.26 11.80 -17.60
C GLY A 76 -0.73 11.87 -16.45
N ILE A 77 -0.21 11.86 -15.23
CA ILE A 77 -0.98 11.95 -13.99
C ILE A 77 -1.11 13.41 -13.58
N ARG A 78 -2.34 13.85 -13.31
CA ARG A 78 -2.74 15.20 -12.92
C ARG A 78 -3.15 15.25 -11.45
N SER A 79 -3.86 14.23 -10.99
CA SER A 79 -4.32 14.10 -9.61
C SER A 79 -4.57 12.66 -9.26
N ALA A 80 -4.51 12.34 -7.97
CA ALA A 80 -5.10 11.12 -7.46
C ALA A 80 -5.70 11.31 -6.07
N THR A 81 -6.61 10.41 -5.68
CA THR A 81 -7.22 10.43 -4.36
C THR A 81 -7.54 9.02 -3.90
N ILE A 82 -7.09 8.66 -2.70
CA ILE A 82 -7.56 7.45 -2.05
C ILE A 82 -8.98 7.70 -1.55
N LYS A 83 -9.95 6.93 -2.06
CA LYS A 83 -11.37 7.04 -1.70
C LYS A 83 -11.81 6.04 -0.66
N GLU A 84 -11.08 4.94 -0.51
CA GLU A 84 -11.44 3.90 0.45
C GLU A 84 -10.21 3.12 0.88
N VAL A 85 -10.14 2.84 2.18
CA VAL A 85 -9.18 1.91 2.76
C VAL A 85 -9.94 0.98 3.69
N THR A 86 -9.96 -0.31 3.40
CA THR A 86 -10.60 -1.33 4.25
C THR A 86 -9.57 -2.33 4.74
N LYS A 87 -9.76 -2.84 5.95
CA LYS A 87 -8.95 -3.93 6.50
C LYS A 87 -9.80 -5.11 6.90
N THR A 88 -9.28 -6.31 6.69
CA THR A 88 -9.81 -7.57 7.21
C THR A 88 -8.73 -8.30 8.01
N SER A 89 -8.96 -9.56 8.40
CA SER A 89 -8.03 -10.35 9.21
C SER A 89 -6.67 -10.62 8.55
N GLY A 90 -6.56 -10.55 7.21
CA GLY A 90 -5.31 -10.86 6.51
C GLY A 90 -4.89 -9.85 5.43
N ILE A 91 -5.77 -8.92 5.05
CA ILE A 91 -5.52 -8.01 3.94
C ILE A 91 -5.95 -6.58 4.24
N VAL A 92 -5.33 -5.64 3.53
CA VAL A 92 -5.74 -4.24 3.40
C VAL A 92 -6.10 -4.00 1.94
N ASN A 93 -7.28 -3.44 1.68
CA ASN A 93 -7.67 -3.00 0.34
C ASN A 93 -7.64 -1.48 0.28
N VAL A 94 -7.12 -0.94 -0.82
CA VAL A 94 -7.05 0.49 -1.10
C VAL A 94 -7.70 0.76 -2.44
N ARG A 95 -8.56 1.77 -2.48
CA ARG A 95 -9.22 2.27 -3.69
C ARG A 95 -8.68 3.65 -4.02
N LEU A 96 -7.93 3.76 -5.11
CA LEU A 96 -7.31 4.99 -5.61
C LEU A 96 -8.02 5.42 -6.90
N VAL A 97 -8.50 6.66 -6.95
CA VAL A 97 -8.94 7.31 -8.18
C VAL A 97 -7.78 8.11 -8.73
N VAL A 98 -7.47 7.99 -10.02
CA VAL A 98 -6.43 8.77 -10.71
C VAL A 98 -7.06 9.53 -11.86
N ASN A 99 -6.75 10.83 -11.98
CA ASN A 99 -7.24 11.74 -13.02
C ASN A 99 -8.77 11.81 -13.16
N ASP A 100 -9.52 11.39 -12.14
CA ASP A 100 -10.97 11.16 -12.17
C ASP A 100 -11.46 10.16 -13.23
N ASN A 101 -10.55 9.47 -13.91
CA ASN A 101 -10.82 8.65 -15.09
C ASN A 101 -10.39 7.19 -14.93
N ALA A 102 -9.52 6.88 -13.96
CA ALA A 102 -9.14 5.52 -13.64
C ALA A 102 -9.37 5.21 -12.17
N LEU A 103 -9.75 3.97 -11.94
CA LEU A 103 -9.96 3.44 -10.61
C LEU A 103 -9.05 2.25 -10.41
N ILE A 104 -8.16 2.35 -9.42
CA ILE A 104 -7.15 1.36 -9.08
C ILE A 104 -7.51 0.76 -7.72
N TYR A 105 -7.66 -0.56 -7.68
CA TYR A 105 -7.88 -1.34 -6.47
C TYR A 105 -6.65 -2.18 -6.18
N VAL A 106 -6.04 -1.95 -5.03
CA VAL A 106 -4.87 -2.72 -4.58
C VAL A 106 -5.18 -3.45 -3.28
N THR A 107 -4.84 -4.72 -3.24
CA THR A 107 -4.93 -5.57 -2.06
C THR A 107 -3.52 -5.91 -1.58
N PHE A 108 -3.21 -5.59 -0.34
CA PHE A 108 -1.95 -5.90 0.32
C PHE A 108 -2.13 -7.03 1.33
N ASN A 109 -1.10 -7.86 1.48
CA ASN A 109 -0.97 -8.74 2.64
C ASN A 109 -0.67 -7.89 3.86
N ARG A 110 -1.54 -7.97 4.87
CA ARG A 110 -1.47 -7.11 6.05
C ARG A 110 -0.20 -7.32 6.88
N ALA A 111 0.35 -8.53 6.89
CA ALA A 111 1.51 -8.88 7.71
C ALA A 111 2.85 -8.39 7.13
N ASN A 112 2.94 -8.18 5.81
CA ASN A 112 4.22 -7.89 5.16
C ASN A 112 4.16 -6.84 4.04
N GLY A 113 2.99 -6.24 3.77
CA GLY A 113 2.83 -5.17 2.79
C GLY A 113 2.93 -5.61 1.33
N LYS A 114 3.13 -6.90 1.05
CA LYS A 114 3.24 -7.36 -0.34
C LYS A 114 1.90 -7.19 -1.04
N VAL A 115 1.93 -6.60 -2.23
CA VAL A 115 0.78 -6.56 -3.14
C VAL A 115 0.38 -7.99 -3.49
N ILE A 116 -0.87 -8.35 -3.22
CA ILE A 116 -1.48 -9.63 -3.58
C ILE A 116 -2.17 -9.50 -4.94
N THR A 117 -2.96 -8.44 -5.11
CA THR A 117 -3.66 -8.15 -6.36
C THR A 117 -3.72 -6.65 -6.61
N CYS A 118 -3.56 -6.26 -7.87
CA CYS A 118 -3.90 -4.92 -8.35
C CYS A 118 -4.84 -5.05 -9.54
N LYS A 119 -5.96 -4.35 -9.51
CA LYS A 119 -6.91 -4.23 -10.63
C LYS A 119 -7.08 -2.77 -10.95
N ALA A 120 -7.22 -2.44 -12.22
CA ALA A 120 -7.67 -1.12 -12.62
C ALA A 120 -8.80 -1.20 -13.64
N GLU A 121 -9.67 -0.21 -13.59
CA GLU A 121 -10.75 -0.02 -14.54
C GLU A 121 -10.84 1.46 -14.93
N HIS A 122 -11.25 1.71 -16.17
CA HIS A 122 -11.64 3.05 -16.60
C HIS A 122 -13.04 3.35 -16.04
N ILE A 123 -13.25 4.56 -15.55
CA ILE A 123 -14.53 5.06 -15.02
C ILE A 123 -15.18 6.07 -15.95
#